data_AF-A0A7V1SBW1-F1
#
_entry.id   AF-A0A7V1SBW1-F1
#
_cell.length_a   1.000
_cell.length_b   1.000
_cell.length_c   1.000
_cell.angle_alpha   90.00
_cell.angle_beta   90.00
_cell.angle_gamma   90.00
#
_symmetry.space_group_name_H-M   'P 1'
#
loop_
_entity.id
_entity.type
_entity.pdbx_description
1 polymer ?
#
loop_
_entity_poly.entity_id
_entity_poly.type
_entity_poly.pdbx_seq_one_letter_code
_entity_poly.pdbx_strand_id
1 'polypeptide(L)'
;ADIGVLRASQGTWYRLNSSNGQFVAVQFGQNGDIPTVGDFDGDGKADVAVFRPSQGTWYRLNSSNGSFFAKQFGISTDKPVPSVYIPPMN
;
A
#
# COMPACT_ATOMS: atom_id res chain seq x y z
N ALA A 1 8.47 14.66 -2.93
CA ALA A 1 7.83 13.40 -2.48
C ALA A 1 7.34 13.62 -1.08
N ASP A 2 6.15 13.13 -0.75
CA ASP A 2 5.55 13.27 0.58
C ASP A 2 6.21 12.33 1.60
N ILE A 3 5.94 12.55 2.88
CA ILE A 3 6.41 11.66 3.96
C ILE A 3 5.25 10.79 4.41
N GLY A 4 5.47 9.48 4.51
CA GLY A 4 4.49 8.49 4.96
C GLY A 4 4.94 7.77 6.24
N VAL A 5 4.02 7.56 7.17
CA VAL A 5 4.23 6.72 8.37
C VAL A 5 3.04 5.78 8.53
N LEU A 6 3.30 4.50 8.81
CA LEU A 6 2.27 3.56 9.22
C LEU A 6 2.35 3.29 10.72
N ARG A 7 1.20 3.34 11.40
CA ARG A 7 1.05 2.73 12.72
C ARG A 7 0.38 1.37 12.59
N ALA A 8 1.20 0.33 12.44
CA ALA A 8 0.75 -1.02 12.10
C ALA A 8 -0.21 -1.63 13.13
N SER A 9 -0.04 -1.32 14.42
CA SER A 9 -0.93 -1.78 15.49
C SER A 9 -2.37 -1.28 15.35
N GLN A 10 -2.55 -0.15 14.66
CA GLN A 10 -3.86 0.45 14.42
C GLN A 10 -4.31 0.27 12.97
N GLY A 11 -3.42 -0.03 12.01
CA GLY A 11 -3.72 -0.02 10.58
C GLY A 11 -3.89 1.41 10.02
N THR A 12 -3.36 2.42 10.72
CA THR A 12 -3.51 3.82 10.33
C THR A 12 -2.29 4.32 9.58
N TRP A 13 -2.51 4.82 8.37
CA TRP A 13 -1.54 5.46 7.50
C TRP A 13 -1.59 6.97 7.71
N TYR A 14 -0.41 7.58 7.84
CA TYR A 14 -0.22 9.02 7.97
C TYR A 14 0.58 9.54 6.79
N ARG A 15 0.12 10.64 6.20
CA ARG A 15 0.85 11.38 5.15
C ARG A 15 1.03 12.83 5.58
N LEU A 16 2.24 13.33 5.40
CA LEU A 16 2.54 14.75 5.44
C LEU A 16 2.86 15.22 4.04
N ASN A 17 1.99 16.05 3.48
CA ASN A 17 2.16 16.60 2.14
C ASN A 17 3.38 17.53 2.10
N SER A 18 4.30 17.26 1.19
CA SER A 18 5.55 18.02 1.05
C SER A 18 5.34 19.44 0.51
N SER A 19 4.25 19.68 -0.22
CA SER A 19 3.96 20.97 -0.87
C SER A 19 3.32 22.01 0.05
N ASN A 20 2.55 21.59 1.04
CA ASN A 20 1.76 22.49 1.89
C ASN A 20 1.73 22.10 3.37
N GLY A 21 2.44 21.04 3.77
CA GLY A 21 2.49 20.57 5.15
C GLY A 21 1.18 19.97 5.65
N GLN A 22 0.19 19.73 4.79
CA GLN A 22 -1.08 19.17 5.19
C GLN A 22 -0.89 17.73 5.71
N PHE A 23 -1.43 17.48 6.89
CA PHE A 23 -1.50 16.15 7.50
C PHE A 23 -2.77 15.43 7.08
N VAL A 24 -2.63 14.17 6.67
CA VAL A 24 -3.73 13.27 6.30
C VAL A 24 -3.56 11.95 7.03
N ALA A 25 -4.67 11.40 7.55
CA ALA A 25 -4.72 10.07 8.15
C ALA A 25 -5.77 9.20 7.47
N VAL A 26 -5.41 7.96 7.13
CA VAL A 26 -6.31 6.98 6.50
C VAL A 26 -6.19 5.66 7.24
N GLN A 27 -7.33 5.09 7.63
CA GLN A 27 -7.38 3.76 8.22
C GLN A 27 -7.52 2.72 7.12
N PHE A 28 -6.51 1.85 6.94
CA PHE A 28 -6.55 0.81 5.92
C PHE A 28 -5.72 -0.42 6.30
N GLY A 29 -6.37 -1.58 6.30
CA GLY A 29 -5.84 -2.85 6.80
C GLY A 29 -6.25 -3.15 8.24
N GLN A 30 -5.82 -4.31 8.72
CA GLN A 30 -6.08 -4.79 10.08
C GLN A 30 -4.84 -5.46 10.69
N ASN A 31 -4.93 -5.86 11.96
CA ASN A 31 -3.83 -6.57 12.63
C ASN A 31 -3.48 -7.87 11.88
N GLY A 32 -2.18 -8.10 11.67
CA GLY A 32 -1.62 -9.23 10.92
C GLY A 32 -1.43 -8.96 9.44
N ASP A 33 -1.94 -7.85 8.90
CA ASP A 33 -1.66 -7.44 7.54
C ASP A 33 -0.23 -6.87 7.43
N ILE A 34 0.47 -7.21 6.34
CA ILE A 34 1.79 -6.70 6.01
C ILE A 34 1.64 -5.51 5.06
N PRO A 35 2.08 -4.30 5.45
CA PRO A 35 1.92 -3.09 4.65
C PRO A 35 2.90 -3.01 3.48
N THR A 36 2.49 -2.32 2.41
CA THR A 36 3.38 -1.83 1.35
C THR A 36 2.83 -0.55 0.73
N VAL A 37 3.68 0.15 -0.03
CA VAL A 37 3.33 1.39 -0.74
C VAL A 37 3.95 1.38 -2.12
N GLY A 38 3.25 1.90 -3.11
CA GLY A 38 3.73 1.92 -4.49
C GLY A 38 2.70 2.49 -5.44
N ASP A 39 3.12 2.92 -6.62
CA ASP A 39 2.20 3.28 -7.70
C ASP A 39 1.70 1.98 -8.35
N PHE A 40 0.52 1.53 -7.94
CA PHE A 40 -0.03 0.26 -8.37
C PHE A 40 -1.13 0.42 -9.42
N ASP A 41 -1.64 1.63 -9.63
CA ASP A 41 -2.63 1.95 -10.67
C ASP A 41 -2.05 2.72 -11.87
N GLY A 42 -0.77 3.11 -11.81
CA GLY A 42 -0.01 3.72 -12.90
C GLY A 42 -0.22 5.22 -13.05
N ASP A 43 -0.70 5.90 -12.01
CA ASP A 43 -1.02 7.34 -12.04
C ASP A 43 0.16 8.25 -11.65
N GLY A 44 1.30 7.67 -11.27
CA GLY A 44 2.49 8.38 -10.82
C GLY A 44 2.48 8.76 -9.33
N LYS A 45 1.50 8.32 -8.55
CA LYS A 45 1.41 8.54 -7.10
C LYS A 45 1.43 7.22 -6.35
N ALA A 46 1.98 7.24 -5.14
CA ALA A 46 1.99 6.05 -4.30
C ALA A 46 0.61 5.80 -3.69
N ASP A 47 0.10 4.59 -3.87
CA ASP A 47 -1.05 4.02 -3.20
C ASP A 47 -0.65 3.33 -1.90
N VAL A 48 -1.62 3.19 -0.99
CA VAL A 48 -1.47 2.33 0.19
C VAL A 48 -2.00 0.95 -0.11
N ALA A 49 -1.25 -0.08 0.28
CA ALA A 49 -1.67 -1.46 0.11
C ALA A 49 -1.26 -2.31 1.32
N VAL A 50 -1.97 -3.41 1.51
CA VAL A 50 -1.66 -4.41 2.51
C VAL A 50 -1.79 -5.82 1.93
N PHE A 51 -0.89 -6.71 2.31
CA PHE A 51 -0.98 -8.14 2.05
C PHE A 51 -1.45 -8.84 3.32
N ARG A 52 -2.47 -9.68 3.22
CA ARG A 52 -2.98 -10.50 4.32
C ARG A 52 -2.47 -11.93 4.18
N PRO A 53 -1.43 -12.35 4.94
CA PRO A 53 -0.82 -13.66 4.75
C PRO A 53 -1.77 -14.81 5.03
N SER A 54 -2.68 -14.65 6.01
CA SER A 54 -3.68 -15.68 6.35
C SER A 54 -4.63 -16.04 5.21
N GLN A 55 -4.75 -15.17 4.20
CA GLN A 55 -5.61 -15.38 3.03
C GLN A 55 -4.83 -15.42 1.71
N GLY A 56 -3.55 -15.04 1.70
CA GLY A 56 -2.78 -14.85 0.48
C GLY A 56 -3.33 -13.72 -0.39
N THR A 57 -3.93 -12.70 0.22
CA THR A 57 -4.71 -11.68 -0.49
C THR A 57 -4.07 -10.31 -0.37
N TRP A 58 -3.96 -9.63 -1.52
CA TRP A 58 -3.62 -8.23 -1.62
C TRP A 58 -4.85 -7.35 -1.54
N TYR A 59 -4.73 -6.25 -0.81
CA TYR A 59 -5.70 -5.17 -0.74
C TYR A 59 -5.00 -3.86 -1.05
N ARG A 60 -5.62 -3.01 -1.87
CA ARG A 60 -5.10 -1.69 -2.23
C ARG A 60 -6.20 -0.66 -2.12
N LEU A 61 -5.82 0.54 -1.70
CA LEU A 61 -6.64 1.74 -1.77
C LEU A 61 -5.91 2.79 -2.61
N ASN A 62 -6.50 3.14 -3.75
CA ASN A 62 -5.88 4.09 -4.68
C ASN A 62 -5.85 5.50 -4.08
N SER A 63 -4.71 6.18 -4.19
CA SER A 63 -4.53 7.53 -3.69
C SER A 63 -5.28 8.59 -4.52
N SER A 64 -5.57 8.27 -5.78
CA SER A 64 -6.19 9.14 -6.77
C SER A 64 -7.68 9.38 -6.54
N ASN A 65 -8.42 8.32 -6.22
CA ASN A 65 -9.88 8.32 -6.17
C ASN A 65 -10.47 7.48 -5.03
N GLY A 66 -9.63 6.87 -4.18
CA GLY A 66 -10.06 6.02 -3.08
C GLY A 66 -10.66 4.68 -3.54
N SER A 67 -10.44 4.26 -4.79
CA SER A 67 -10.93 2.98 -5.29
C SER A 67 -10.26 1.82 -4.56
N PHE A 68 -11.07 0.84 -4.18
CA PHE A 68 -10.63 -0.37 -3.50
C PHE A 68 -10.35 -1.49 -4.49
N PHE A 69 -9.26 -2.20 -4.26
CA PHE A 69 -8.89 -3.39 -5.02
C PHE A 69 -8.56 -4.54 -4.06
N ALA A 70 -8.99 -5.76 -4.42
CA ALA A 70 -8.62 -6.98 -3.72
C ALA A 70 -8.31 -8.11 -4.70
N LYS A 71 -7.22 -8.83 -4.46
CA LYS A 71 -6.83 -9.97 -5.29
C LYS A 71 -6.06 -11.01 -4.49
N GLN A 72 -6.51 -12.26 -4.55
CA GLN A 72 -5.73 -13.38 -4.04
C GLN A 72 -4.53 -13.62 -4.96
N PHE A 73 -3.34 -13.36 -4.45
CA PHE A 73 -2.07 -13.50 -5.18
C PHE A 73 -0.90 -13.61 -4.19
N GLY A 74 -0.57 -14.84 -3.83
CA GLY A 74 0.50 -15.15 -2.88
C GLY A 74 0.09 -16.23 -1.89
N ILE A 75 1.02 -16.64 -1.06
CA ILE A 75 0.83 -17.60 0.03
C ILE A 75 1.24 -17.00 1.37
N SER A 76 0.96 -17.72 2.46
CA SER A 76 1.13 -17.20 3.83
C SER A 76 2.56 -16.84 4.23
N THR A 77 3.56 -17.26 3.46
CA THR A 77 4.98 -16.94 3.69
C THR A 77 5.47 -15.76 2.85
N ASP A 78 4.67 -15.28 1.91
CA ASP A 78 5.08 -14.20 1.01
C ASP A 78 5.05 -12.84 1.70
N LYS A 79 5.83 -11.90 1.14
CA LYS A 79 5.85 -10.51 1.56
C LYS A 79 5.56 -9.61 0.36
N PRO A 80 4.76 -8.56 0.55
CA PRO A 80 4.53 -7.59 -0.49
C PRO A 80 5.80 -6.77 -0.76
N VAL A 81 5.99 -6.37 -2.02
CA VAL A 81 7.06 -5.45 -2.45
C VAL A 81 6.44 -4.14 -2.96
N PRO A 82 7.12 -2.99 -2.79
CA PRO A 82 6.62 -1.68 -3.21
C PRO A 82 6.66 -1.47 -4.73
N SER A 83 7.54 -2.19 -5.41
CA SER A 83 7.64 -2.21 -6.87
C SER A 83 8.12 -3.58 -7.33
N VAL A 84 7.75 -3.96 -8.55
CA VAL A 84 8.22 -5.19 -9.17
C VAL A 84 9.52 -4.91 -9.92
N TYR A 85 10.53 -5.76 -9.71
CA TYR A 85 11.67 -5.81 -10.61
C TYR A 85 11.21 -6.46 -11.92
N ILE A 86 11.15 -5.67 -12.99
CA ILE A 86 10.92 -6.20 -14.34
C ILE A 86 12.30 -6.41 -14.96
N PRO A 87 12.78 -7.66 -15.09
CA PRO A 87 14.02 -7.90 -15.83
C PRO A 87 13.85 -7.44 -17.28
N PRO A 88 14.90 -6.92 -17.94
CA PRO A 88 14.83 -6.58 -19.35
C PRO A 88 14.44 -7.82 -20.15
N MET A 89 13.34 -7.71 -20.91
CA MET A 89 13.01 -8.72 -21.91
C MET A 89 14.03 -8.62 -23.04
N ASN A 90 14.56 -9.75 -23.48
CA ASN A 90 15.46 -9.85 -24.63
C ASN A 90 14.71 -9.78 -25.96
#